data_AF-A0A8S3W412-F1
#
_entry.id   AF-A0A8S3W412-F1
#
_cell.length_a   1.000
_cell.length_b   1.000
_cell.length_c   1.000
_cell.angle_alpha   90.00
_cell.angle_beta   90.00
_cell.angle_gamma   90.00
#
_symmetry.space_group_name_H-M   'P 1'
#
loop_
_entity.id
_entity.type
_entity.pdbx_description
1 polymer ?
#
loop_
_entity_poly.entity_id
_entity_poly.type
_entity_poly.pdbx_seq_one_letter_code
_entity_poly.pdbx_strand_id
1 'polypeptide(L)'
;MSGRGKYRNNRHHNQHTLSSVDRETAVSLAADSPILAMYKTAALKLNTRQDRHERLVKLSRDITIESKRIIFLLHSAITKEACEKAVSEANERLQKLVKGPIKSIGLELENVPAYLHSHAVTAGFRSLLRHEHFEDIAKDEPERTVVTMLTQSDYMLGLADLTGELMRRAINSISSGESEECFNCCQNVRELYTGFLGVCGCGRELVRKLGTTRRNVEKVEGAAYALRVRGGEAPAALLAAAPEPWDVPARHHHDEDEGFY
;
A
#
# COMPACT_ATOMS: atom_id res chain seq x y z
N MET A 1 52.12 -7.67 -21.85
CA MET A 1 51.08 -7.93 -22.87
C MET A 1 49.88 -7.08 -22.52
N SER A 2 49.48 -6.21 -23.45
CA SER A 2 48.39 -5.24 -23.31
C SER A 2 47.03 -5.85 -23.66
N GLY A 3 45.95 -5.27 -23.14
CA GLY A 3 44.57 -5.53 -23.55
C GLY A 3 43.56 -4.88 -22.59
N ARG A 4 43.32 -3.56 -22.70
CA ARG A 4 42.17 -2.92 -23.40
C ARG A 4 40.81 -3.44 -22.90
N GLY A 5 40.11 -2.71 -22.03
CA GLY A 5 39.03 -1.78 -22.39
C GLY A 5 37.79 -2.18 -21.57
N LYS A 6 36.94 -1.30 -21.03
CA LYS A 6 36.34 -0.10 -21.61
C LYS A 6 36.03 0.91 -20.50
N TYR A 7 36.53 2.13 -20.66
CA TYR A 7 36.01 3.30 -19.96
C TYR A 7 34.54 3.48 -20.34
N ARG A 8 33.64 3.35 -19.37
CA ARG A 8 32.22 3.63 -19.55
C ARG A 8 32.06 5.14 -19.48
N ASN A 9 32.09 5.76 -20.66
CA ASN A 9 31.85 7.19 -20.84
C ASN A 9 30.45 7.51 -20.31
N ASN A 10 30.38 8.26 -19.21
CA ASN A 10 29.14 8.74 -18.63
C ASN A 10 28.59 9.82 -19.58
N ARG A 11 27.73 9.42 -20.54
CA ARG A 11 26.94 10.36 -21.31
C ARG A 11 25.96 11.00 -20.34
N HIS A 12 26.32 12.16 -19.80
CA HIS A 12 25.37 13.11 -19.24
C HIS A 12 24.30 13.35 -20.31
N HIS A 13 23.13 12.74 -20.10
CA HIS A 13 21.94 13.08 -20.86
C HIS A 13 21.57 14.49 -20.39
N ASN A 14 22.04 15.48 -21.15
CA ASN A 14 21.74 16.88 -20.93
C ASN A 14 20.22 17.02 -21.09
N GLN A 15 19.49 17.02 -19.97
CA GLN A 15 18.10 17.44 -19.96
C GLN A 15 18.08 18.81 -20.62
N HIS A 16 17.37 18.91 -21.76
CA HIS A 16 17.23 20.13 -22.51
C HIS A 16 16.51 21.15 -21.62
N THR A 17 17.27 21.92 -20.86
CA THR A 17 16.77 23.10 -20.18
C THR A 17 16.41 24.12 -21.25
N LEU A 18 15.32 24.87 -21.03
CA LEU A 18 14.84 25.93 -21.94
C LEU A 18 16.03 26.76 -22.44
N SER A 19 16.13 26.93 -23.76
CA SER A 19 17.26 27.65 -24.35
C SER A 19 17.30 29.07 -23.81
N SER A 20 18.49 29.68 -23.71
CA SER A 20 18.61 31.09 -23.30
C SER A 20 17.76 32.02 -24.17
N VAL A 21 17.57 31.65 -25.43
CA VAL A 21 16.72 32.33 -26.42
C VAL A 21 15.23 32.26 -26.06
N ASP A 22 14.74 31.12 -25.57
CA ASP A 22 13.36 30.97 -25.06
C ASP A 22 13.12 31.83 -23.81
N ARG A 23 14.19 32.06 -23.03
CA ARG A 23 14.15 32.89 -21.81
C ARG A 23 14.16 34.39 -22.14
N GLU A 24 14.99 34.81 -23.09
CA GLU A 24 15.04 36.19 -23.59
C GLU A 24 13.75 36.59 -24.32
N THR A 25 13.19 35.69 -25.14
CA THR A 25 11.92 35.91 -25.83
C THR A 25 10.76 36.02 -24.84
N ALA A 26 10.71 35.21 -23.78
CA ALA A 26 9.72 35.33 -22.71
C ALA A 26 9.83 36.66 -21.93
N VAL A 27 11.05 37.19 -21.74
CA VAL A 27 11.31 38.49 -21.09
C VAL A 27 10.98 39.67 -22.00
N SER A 28 11.08 39.50 -23.33
CA SER A 28 10.78 40.53 -24.32
C SER A 28 9.28 40.78 -24.58
N LEU A 29 8.40 39.90 -24.06
CA LEU A 29 6.95 40.04 -24.22
C LEU A 29 6.43 41.16 -23.31
N ALA A 30 5.66 42.09 -23.89
CA ALA A 30 4.99 43.16 -23.14
C ALA A 30 4.11 42.57 -22.02
N ALA A 31 4.12 43.18 -20.83
CA ALA A 31 3.43 42.68 -19.63
C ALA A 31 1.92 42.40 -19.81
N ASP A 32 1.30 43.11 -20.76
CA ASP A 32 -0.12 43.02 -21.13
C ASP A 32 -0.40 42.09 -22.32
N SER A 33 0.59 41.31 -22.75
CA SER A 33 0.41 40.35 -23.85
C SER A 33 -0.70 39.34 -23.54
N PRO A 34 -1.67 39.11 -24.45
CA PRO A 34 -2.74 38.13 -24.24
C PRO A 34 -2.19 36.71 -24.08
N ILE A 35 -1.04 36.41 -24.69
CA ILE A 35 -0.34 35.12 -24.53
C ILE A 35 0.20 35.00 -23.10
N LEU A 36 0.86 36.04 -22.57
CA LEU A 36 1.32 36.03 -21.18
C LEU A 36 0.16 35.91 -20.19
N ALA A 37 -0.97 36.56 -20.45
CA ALA A 37 -2.17 36.41 -19.64
C ALA A 37 -2.67 34.95 -19.64
N MET A 38 -2.73 34.30 -20.81
CA MET A 38 -3.08 32.89 -20.92
C MET A 38 -2.12 31.97 -20.13
N TYR A 39 -0.80 32.18 -20.24
CA TYR A 39 0.19 31.40 -19.49
C TYR A 39 0.11 31.66 -17.98
N LYS A 40 -0.15 32.89 -17.54
CA LYS A 40 -0.39 33.21 -16.12
C LYS A 40 -1.62 32.46 -15.59
N THR A 41 -2.73 32.45 -16.33
CA THR A 41 -3.92 31.68 -15.95
C THR A 41 -3.65 30.17 -15.92
N ALA A 42 -2.90 29.64 -16.90
CA ALA A 42 -2.51 28.23 -16.93
C ALA A 42 -1.60 27.87 -15.74
N ALA A 43 -0.61 28.70 -15.44
CA ALA A 43 0.28 28.53 -14.30
C ALA A 43 -0.49 28.53 -12.97
N LEU A 44 -1.45 29.45 -12.78
CA LEU A 44 -2.30 29.47 -11.59
C LEU A 44 -3.12 28.18 -11.43
N LYS A 45 -3.69 27.67 -12.53
CA LYS A 45 -4.43 26.39 -12.52
C LYS A 45 -3.52 25.20 -12.18
N LEU A 46 -2.30 25.16 -12.73
CA LEU A 46 -1.32 24.10 -12.46
C LEU A 46 -0.83 24.16 -11.02
N ASN A 47 -0.50 25.34 -10.50
CA ASN A 47 -0.07 25.52 -9.11
C ASN A 47 -1.18 25.10 -8.14
N THR A 48 -2.42 25.55 -8.37
CA THR A 48 -3.57 25.15 -7.54
C THR A 48 -3.78 23.63 -7.53
N ARG A 49 -3.56 22.97 -8.69
CA ARG A 49 -3.61 21.51 -8.79
C ARG A 49 -2.48 20.84 -8.02
N GLN A 50 -1.26 21.35 -8.14
CA GLN A 50 -0.09 20.81 -7.44
C GLN A 50 -0.25 20.95 -5.93
N ASP A 51 -0.65 22.14 -5.45
CA ASP A 51 -0.87 22.39 -4.03
C ASP A 51 -1.93 21.46 -3.44
N ARG A 52 -3.01 21.18 -4.19
CA ARG A 52 -4.01 20.18 -3.78
C ARG A 52 -3.40 18.78 -3.74
N HIS A 53 -2.64 18.39 -4.76
CA HIS A 53 -1.99 17.08 -4.78
C HIS A 53 -1.09 16.88 -3.56
N GLU A 54 -0.26 17.87 -3.21
CA GLU A 54 0.61 17.83 -2.02
C GLU A 54 -0.19 17.70 -0.72
N ARG A 55 -1.32 18.41 -0.58
CA ARG A 55 -2.20 18.28 0.60
C ARG A 55 -2.79 16.87 0.70
N LEU A 56 -3.29 16.32 -0.40
CA LEU A 56 -3.82 14.95 -0.45
C LEU A 56 -2.74 13.91 -0.13
N VAL A 57 -1.51 14.08 -0.64
CA VAL A 57 -0.37 13.19 -0.33
C VAL A 57 -0.05 13.20 1.16
N LYS A 58 -0.06 14.38 1.80
CA LYS A 58 0.15 14.49 3.26
C LYS A 58 -0.94 13.75 4.05
N LEU A 59 -2.21 13.97 3.73
CA LEU A 59 -3.33 13.29 4.38
C LEU A 59 -3.27 11.76 4.19
N SER A 60 -2.96 11.30 2.99
CA SER A 60 -2.76 9.88 2.65
C SER A 60 -1.59 9.25 3.42
N ARG A 61 -0.50 10.00 3.61
CA ARG A 61 0.64 9.56 4.40
C ARG A 61 0.29 9.40 5.87
N ASP A 62 -0.44 10.35 6.43
CA ASP A 62 -0.90 10.31 7.83
C ASP A 62 -1.83 9.13 8.07
N ILE A 63 -2.79 8.88 7.15
CA ILE A 63 -3.65 7.69 7.18
C ILE A 63 -2.80 6.41 7.16
N THR A 64 -1.84 6.32 6.24
CA THR A 64 -0.98 5.13 6.12
C THR A 64 -0.19 4.86 7.40
N ILE A 65 0.34 5.91 8.04
CA ILE A 65 1.10 5.79 9.28
C ILE A 65 0.19 5.28 10.41
N GLU A 66 -0.99 5.89 10.57
CA GLU A 66 -1.89 5.52 11.67
C GLU A 66 -2.51 4.14 11.44
N SER A 67 -2.89 3.79 10.22
CA SER A 67 -3.34 2.43 9.89
C SER A 67 -2.26 1.39 10.25
N LYS A 68 -0.98 1.64 9.91
CA LYS A 68 0.12 0.74 10.32
C LYS A 68 0.23 0.62 11.84
N ARG A 69 0.08 1.71 12.58
CA ARG A 69 0.10 1.67 14.06
C ARG A 69 -1.04 0.84 14.62
N ILE A 70 -2.25 0.96 14.05
CA ILE A 70 -3.41 0.15 14.44
C ILE A 70 -3.15 -1.33 14.15
N ILE A 71 -2.56 -1.66 12.99
CA ILE A 71 -2.17 -3.03 12.64
C ILE A 71 -1.17 -3.59 13.66
N PHE A 72 -0.13 -2.82 14.03
CA PHE A 72 0.83 -3.22 15.06
C PHE A 72 0.17 -3.42 16.43
N LEU A 73 -0.76 -2.54 16.81
CA LEU A 73 -1.54 -2.67 18.04
C LEU A 73 -2.29 -4.01 18.07
N LEU A 74 -3.00 -4.35 17.00
CA LEU A 74 -3.72 -5.63 16.89
C LEU A 74 -2.79 -6.84 16.92
N HIS A 75 -1.63 -6.77 16.27
CA HIS A 75 -0.65 -7.86 16.31
C HIS A 75 -0.01 -8.05 17.69
N SER A 76 0.12 -6.98 18.47
CA SER A 76 0.75 -7.03 19.79
C SER A 76 -0.13 -7.64 20.88
N ALA A 77 -1.44 -7.73 20.66
CA ALA A 77 -2.37 -8.31 21.61
C ALA A 77 -2.32 -9.84 21.55
N ILE A 78 -1.85 -10.48 22.63
CA ILE A 78 -1.68 -11.93 22.73
C ILE A 78 -2.79 -12.55 23.59
N THR A 79 -3.15 -11.94 24.72
CA THR A 79 -4.20 -12.47 25.61
C THR A 79 -5.59 -12.01 25.18
N LYS A 80 -6.62 -12.80 25.48
CA LYS A 80 -8.02 -12.45 25.15
C LYS A 80 -8.43 -11.06 25.67
N GLU A 81 -8.10 -10.75 26.93
CA GLU A 81 -8.38 -9.44 27.53
C GLU A 81 -7.63 -8.29 26.85
N ALA A 82 -6.40 -8.54 26.38
CA ALA A 82 -5.63 -7.55 25.64
C ALA A 82 -6.19 -7.38 24.22
N CYS A 83 -6.68 -8.45 23.58
CA CYS A 83 -7.32 -8.41 22.28
C CYS A 83 -8.59 -7.57 22.33
N GLU A 84 -9.46 -7.76 23.32
CA GLU A 84 -10.69 -6.97 23.47
C GLU A 84 -10.39 -5.47 23.62
N LYS A 85 -9.42 -5.13 24.48
CA LYS A 85 -8.98 -3.73 24.66
C LYS A 85 -8.35 -3.15 23.39
N ALA A 86 -7.48 -3.91 22.73
CA ALA A 86 -6.82 -3.50 21.50
C ALA A 86 -7.83 -3.29 20.35
N VAL A 87 -8.87 -4.12 20.27
CA VAL A 87 -9.95 -3.97 19.28
C VAL A 87 -10.79 -2.72 19.58
N SER A 88 -11.15 -2.48 20.85
CA SER A 88 -11.86 -1.26 21.23
C SER A 88 -11.06 -0.01 20.88
N GLU A 89 -9.76 0.01 21.23
CA GLU A 89 -8.86 1.12 20.92
C GLU A 89 -8.66 1.29 19.40
N ALA A 90 -8.49 0.18 18.67
CA ALA A 90 -8.38 0.20 17.22
C ALA A 90 -9.63 0.80 16.57
N ASN A 91 -10.83 0.42 17.03
CA ASN A 91 -12.09 0.97 16.54
C ASN A 91 -12.18 2.48 16.79
N GLU A 92 -11.81 2.96 17.97
CA GLU A 92 -11.78 4.40 18.26
C GLU A 92 -10.80 5.16 17.35
N ARG A 93 -9.61 4.60 17.11
CA ARG A 93 -8.61 5.20 16.22
C ARG A 93 -9.07 5.20 14.76
N LEU A 94 -9.71 4.12 14.30
CA LEU A 94 -10.30 4.05 12.96
C LEU A 94 -11.41 5.09 12.79
N GLN A 95 -12.29 5.26 13.79
CA GLN A 95 -13.34 6.29 13.76
C GLN A 95 -12.74 7.71 13.67
N LYS A 96 -11.63 7.98 14.36
CA LYS A 96 -10.90 9.25 14.24
C LYS A 96 -10.32 9.45 12.83
N LEU A 97 -9.83 8.39 12.18
CA LEU A 97 -9.36 8.47 10.79
C LEU A 97 -10.51 8.77 9.81
N VAL A 98 -11.67 8.13 10.01
CA VAL A 98 -12.88 8.36 9.20
C VAL A 98 -13.37 9.79 9.35
N LYS A 99 -13.54 10.27 10.58
CA LYS A 99 -14.06 11.62 10.85
C LYS A 99 -13.05 12.73 10.56
N GLY A 100 -11.76 12.43 10.54
CA GLY A 100 -10.69 13.39 10.30
C GLY A 100 -10.16 13.36 8.86
N PRO A 101 -8.98 12.74 8.62
CA PRO A 101 -8.29 12.84 7.33
C PRO A 101 -9.09 12.30 6.14
N ILE A 102 -9.92 11.26 6.31
CA ILE A 102 -10.76 10.73 5.22
C ILE A 102 -11.86 11.73 4.84
N LYS A 103 -12.53 12.34 5.83
CA LYS A 103 -13.51 13.41 5.59
C LYS A 103 -12.85 14.60 4.88
N SER A 104 -11.65 15.01 5.30
CA SER A 104 -10.88 16.09 4.66
C SER A 104 -10.53 15.79 3.20
N ILE A 105 -10.10 14.56 2.89
CA ILE A 105 -9.85 14.11 1.51
C ILE A 105 -11.13 14.21 0.68
N GLY A 106 -12.26 13.76 1.22
CA GLY A 106 -13.53 13.83 0.53
C GLY A 106 -13.95 15.27 0.21
N LEU A 107 -13.77 16.19 1.15
CA LEU A 107 -14.07 17.62 0.94
C LEU A 107 -13.15 18.24 -0.12
N GLU A 108 -11.87 17.86 -0.17
CA GLU A 108 -10.95 18.34 -1.21
C GLU A 108 -11.28 17.81 -2.61
N LEU A 109 -11.95 16.66 -2.71
CA LEU A 109 -12.28 15.98 -3.96
C LEU A 109 -13.72 16.23 -4.45
N GLU A 110 -14.59 16.85 -3.65
CA GLU A 110 -16.03 17.01 -3.96
C GLU A 110 -16.30 17.72 -5.30
N ASN A 111 -15.42 18.62 -5.73
CA ASN A 111 -15.58 19.41 -6.96
C ASN A 111 -14.47 19.12 -7.99
N VAL A 112 -13.80 17.97 -7.88
CA VAL A 112 -12.67 17.60 -8.72
C VAL A 112 -12.87 16.18 -9.24
N PRO A 113 -12.54 15.88 -10.51
CA PRO A 113 -12.63 14.51 -10.99
C PRO A 113 -11.70 13.60 -10.16
N ALA A 114 -12.27 12.63 -9.46
CA ALA A 114 -11.55 11.78 -8.49
C ALA A 114 -10.36 11.02 -9.10
N TYR A 115 -10.44 10.66 -10.40
CA TYR A 115 -9.36 9.97 -11.12
C TYR A 115 -8.09 10.83 -11.27
N LEU A 116 -8.19 12.16 -11.13
CA LEU A 116 -7.05 13.07 -11.34
C LEU A 116 -6.04 13.03 -10.20
N HIS A 117 -6.49 12.61 -9.02
CA HIS A 117 -5.70 12.53 -7.79
C HIS A 117 -5.73 11.13 -7.16
N SER A 118 -6.23 10.11 -7.87
CA SER A 118 -6.35 8.74 -7.38
C SER A 118 -5.04 8.23 -6.77
N HIS A 119 -3.92 8.38 -7.49
CA HIS A 119 -2.59 7.98 -7.02
C HIS A 119 -2.15 8.65 -5.72
N ALA A 120 -2.62 9.87 -5.42
CA ALA A 120 -2.28 10.57 -4.18
C ALA A 120 -2.90 9.88 -2.95
N VAL A 121 -4.07 9.28 -3.12
CA VAL A 121 -4.92 8.79 -2.01
C VAL A 121 -4.98 7.27 -1.94
N THR A 122 -4.66 6.60 -3.05
CA THR A 122 -4.58 5.14 -3.18
C THR A 122 -3.85 4.45 -2.03
N ALA A 123 -2.69 4.99 -1.59
CA ALA A 123 -1.92 4.38 -0.51
C ALA A 123 -2.66 4.40 0.84
N GLY A 124 -3.27 5.53 1.20
CA GLY A 124 -4.06 5.66 2.42
C GLY A 124 -5.29 4.75 2.42
N PHE A 125 -6.03 4.72 1.31
CA PHE A 125 -7.22 3.87 1.19
C PHE A 125 -6.91 2.37 1.26
N ARG A 126 -5.87 1.88 0.56
CA ARG A 126 -5.44 0.47 0.66
C ARG A 126 -5.14 0.05 2.09
N SER A 127 -4.61 0.96 2.90
CA SER A 127 -4.27 0.67 4.29
C SER A 127 -5.49 0.62 5.22
N LEU A 128 -6.55 1.38 4.91
CA LEU A 128 -7.79 1.41 5.70
C LEU A 128 -8.63 0.13 5.54
N LEU A 129 -8.65 -0.44 4.33
CA LEU A 129 -9.50 -1.59 3.98
C LEU A 129 -8.98 -2.92 4.52
N ARG A 130 -7.91 -2.88 5.30
CA ARG A 130 -7.41 -4.03 6.03
C ARG A 130 -8.29 -4.41 7.23
N HIS A 131 -9.25 -3.56 7.59
CA HIS A 131 -10.23 -3.83 8.65
C HIS A 131 -11.62 -4.03 8.05
N GLU A 132 -12.25 -5.19 8.32
CA GLU A 132 -13.49 -5.67 7.68
C GLU A 132 -14.79 -4.99 8.16
N HIS A 133 -14.74 -3.84 8.84
CA HIS A 133 -15.94 -3.22 9.40
C HIS A 133 -16.09 -1.77 8.94
N PHE A 134 -16.57 -1.58 7.71
CA PHE A 134 -16.97 -0.26 7.21
C PHE A 134 -18.50 -0.08 7.15
N GLU A 135 -19.29 -1.12 7.41
CA GLU A 135 -20.74 -1.10 7.14
C GLU A 135 -21.60 -0.36 8.18
N ASP A 136 -21.09 -0.05 9.38
CA ASP A 136 -21.94 0.46 10.48
C ASP A 136 -21.80 1.96 10.83
N ILE A 137 -21.06 2.76 10.06
CA ILE A 137 -20.78 4.17 10.44
C ILE A 137 -21.86 5.17 9.94
N ALA A 138 -22.82 4.73 9.13
CA ALA A 138 -23.74 5.63 8.43
C ALA A 138 -25.16 5.75 9.04
N LYS A 139 -25.27 5.71 10.37
CA LYS A 139 -26.53 6.02 11.06
C LYS A 139 -26.27 7.06 12.16
N ASP A 140 -26.14 8.32 11.76
CA ASP A 140 -26.84 9.45 12.38
C ASP A 140 -26.38 10.81 11.80
N GLU A 141 -27.37 11.69 11.69
CA GLU A 141 -27.38 13.11 11.26
C GLU A 141 -27.46 13.47 9.75
N PRO A 142 -28.27 14.51 9.41
CA PRO A 142 -28.31 15.11 8.08
C PRO A 142 -27.08 16.01 7.84
N GLU A 143 -25.88 15.50 8.09
CA GLU A 143 -24.65 16.15 7.63
C GLU A 143 -24.39 15.77 6.16
N ARG A 144 -23.93 16.75 5.38
CA ARG A 144 -23.52 16.59 3.97
C ARG A 144 -22.65 15.34 3.82
N THR A 145 -23.18 14.32 3.14
CA THR A 145 -22.50 13.04 2.93
C THR A 145 -21.40 13.20 1.90
N VAL A 146 -20.17 13.25 2.39
CA VAL A 146 -18.99 13.34 1.53
C VAL A 146 -18.56 11.92 1.15
N VAL A 147 -18.78 11.53 -0.10
CA VAL A 147 -18.41 10.21 -0.61
C VAL A 147 -16.99 10.26 -1.16
N THR A 148 -16.08 9.49 -0.57
CA THR A 148 -14.76 9.24 -1.16
C THR A 148 -14.81 8.00 -2.02
N MET A 149 -14.44 8.13 -3.30
CA MET A 149 -14.46 7.00 -4.23
C MET A 149 -13.25 6.11 -4.00
N LEU A 150 -13.48 4.98 -3.36
CA LEU A 150 -12.52 3.89 -3.31
C LEU A 150 -12.58 3.09 -4.62
N THR A 151 -11.45 2.94 -5.29
CA THR A 151 -11.39 2.12 -6.51
C THR A 151 -11.42 0.63 -6.17
N GLN A 152 -12.05 -0.18 -7.03
CA GLN A 152 -12.07 -1.63 -6.87
C GLN A 152 -10.65 -2.22 -6.81
N SER A 153 -9.72 -1.68 -7.59
CA SER A 153 -8.32 -2.10 -7.58
C SER A 153 -7.64 -1.84 -6.24
N ASP A 154 -7.89 -0.69 -5.60
CA ASP A 154 -7.32 -0.37 -4.29
C ASP A 154 -7.91 -1.24 -3.18
N TYR A 155 -9.19 -1.58 -3.28
CA TYR A 155 -9.80 -2.56 -2.39
C TYR A 155 -9.14 -3.94 -2.51
N MET A 156 -9.03 -4.46 -3.74
CA MET A 156 -8.39 -5.76 -3.99
C MET A 156 -6.93 -5.79 -3.52
N LEU A 157 -6.18 -4.70 -3.71
CA LEU A 157 -4.79 -4.61 -3.26
C LEU A 157 -4.67 -4.52 -1.73
N GLY A 158 -5.62 -3.85 -1.06
CA GLY A 158 -5.74 -3.86 0.40
C GLY A 158 -6.01 -5.25 0.96
N LEU A 159 -6.94 -6.00 0.36
CA LEU A 159 -7.20 -7.41 0.70
C LEU A 159 -5.99 -8.30 0.44
N ALA A 160 -5.24 -8.04 -0.64
CA ALA A 160 -4.03 -8.81 -0.92
C ALA A 160 -2.93 -8.54 0.15
N ASP A 161 -2.84 -7.32 0.68
CA ASP A 161 -2.00 -7.01 1.84
C ASP A 161 -2.48 -7.69 3.14
N LEU A 162 -3.80 -7.78 3.36
CA LEU A 162 -4.39 -8.47 4.51
C LEU A 162 -3.89 -9.91 4.63
N THR A 163 -3.71 -10.62 3.51
CA THR A 163 -3.16 -12.00 3.52
C THR A 163 -1.79 -12.09 4.18
N GLY A 164 -0.98 -11.03 4.10
CA GLY A 164 0.32 -10.95 4.76
C GLY A 164 0.21 -10.76 6.27
N GLU A 165 -0.76 -9.96 6.73
CA GLU A 165 -1.02 -9.80 8.16
C GLU A 165 -1.64 -11.07 8.78
N LEU A 166 -2.58 -11.72 8.09
CA LEU A 166 -3.12 -13.02 8.53
C LEU A 166 -2.04 -14.08 8.64
N MET A 167 -1.09 -14.10 7.69
CA MET A 167 0.06 -15.00 7.77
C MET A 167 0.94 -14.71 8.98
N ARG A 168 1.24 -13.43 9.27
CA ARG A 168 1.99 -13.06 10.48
C ARG A 168 1.24 -13.45 11.75
N ARG A 169 -0.08 -13.25 11.79
CA ARG A 169 -0.93 -13.65 12.92
C ARG A 169 -0.88 -15.16 13.16
N ALA A 170 -1.01 -15.95 12.09
CA ALA A 170 -0.94 -17.41 12.18
C ALA A 170 0.41 -17.93 12.70
N ILE A 171 1.52 -17.30 12.31
CA ILE A 171 2.85 -17.68 12.81
C ILE A 171 3.00 -17.30 14.28
N ASN A 172 2.53 -16.11 14.66
CA ASN A 172 2.59 -15.67 16.06
C ASN A 172 1.72 -16.55 16.96
N SER A 173 0.53 -16.98 16.51
CA SER A 173 -0.36 -17.82 17.31
C SER A 173 0.24 -19.19 17.62
N ILE A 174 1.06 -19.75 16.71
CA ILE A 174 1.81 -21.00 16.95
C ILE A 174 2.78 -20.83 18.12
N SER A 175 3.48 -19.69 18.21
CA SER A 175 4.42 -19.44 19.30
C SER A 175 3.73 -19.33 20.66
N SER A 176 2.46 -18.91 20.68
CA SER A 176 1.65 -18.78 21.89
C SER A 176 0.90 -20.08 22.26
N GLY A 177 0.98 -21.13 21.44
CA GLY A 177 0.28 -22.41 21.65
C GLY A 177 -1.19 -22.42 21.20
N GLU A 178 -1.67 -21.34 20.58
CA GLU A 178 -3.06 -21.23 20.10
C GLU A 178 -3.21 -21.90 18.72
N SER A 179 -3.67 -23.15 18.75
CA SER A 179 -3.75 -23.98 17.55
C SER A 179 -4.93 -23.63 16.63
N GLU A 180 -6.06 -23.25 17.18
CA GLU A 180 -7.28 -22.96 16.42
C GLU A 180 -7.15 -21.68 15.55
N GLU A 181 -6.58 -20.61 16.11
CA GLU A 181 -6.37 -19.36 15.38
C GLU A 181 -5.46 -19.54 14.16
N CYS A 182 -4.45 -20.41 14.27
CA CYS A 182 -3.57 -20.75 13.15
C CYS A 182 -4.33 -21.40 11.99
N PHE A 183 -5.19 -22.39 12.30
CA PHE A 183 -6.00 -23.06 11.28
C PHE A 183 -7.03 -22.13 10.64
N ASN A 184 -7.65 -21.24 11.43
CA ASN A 184 -8.59 -20.25 10.91
C ASN A 184 -7.90 -19.25 9.97
N CYS A 185 -6.74 -18.72 10.37
CA CYS A 185 -5.94 -17.87 9.49
C CYS A 185 -5.51 -18.60 8.21
N CYS A 186 -5.13 -19.88 8.31
CA CYS A 186 -4.81 -20.71 7.16
C CYS A 186 -5.98 -20.81 6.17
N GLN A 187 -7.18 -21.12 6.67
CA GLN A 187 -8.38 -21.19 5.86
C GLN A 187 -8.66 -19.86 5.15
N ASN A 188 -8.65 -18.74 5.88
CA ASN A 188 -8.91 -17.42 5.33
C ASN A 188 -7.91 -17.03 4.23
N VAL A 189 -6.61 -17.29 4.42
CA VAL A 189 -5.59 -16.98 3.41
C VAL A 189 -5.76 -17.85 2.16
N ARG A 190 -6.17 -19.12 2.30
CA ARG A 190 -6.48 -20.00 1.15
C ARG A 190 -7.71 -19.55 0.38
N GLU A 191 -8.77 -19.15 1.08
CA GLU A 191 -10.00 -18.64 0.47
C GLU A 191 -9.73 -17.35 -0.29
N LEU A 192 -9.02 -16.40 0.32
CA LEU A 192 -8.61 -15.16 -0.33
C LEU A 192 -7.76 -15.43 -1.57
N TYR A 193 -6.78 -16.34 -1.48
CA TYR A 193 -5.95 -16.72 -2.64
C TYR A 193 -6.78 -17.33 -3.77
N THR A 194 -7.70 -18.25 -3.43
CA THR A 194 -8.61 -18.87 -4.40
C THR A 194 -9.50 -17.82 -5.07
N GLY A 195 -10.01 -16.85 -4.30
CA GLY A 195 -10.74 -15.70 -4.83
C GLY A 195 -9.90 -14.88 -5.80
N PHE A 196 -8.65 -14.55 -5.43
CA PHE A 196 -7.76 -13.79 -6.31
C PHE A 196 -7.40 -14.53 -7.60
N LEU A 197 -7.34 -15.86 -7.60
CA LEU A 197 -7.15 -16.66 -8.82
C LEU A 197 -8.30 -16.46 -9.83
N GLY A 198 -9.54 -16.23 -9.35
CA GLY A 198 -10.68 -15.92 -10.22
C GLY A 198 -10.64 -14.51 -10.83
N VAL A 199 -9.82 -13.61 -10.27
CA VAL A 199 -9.82 -12.16 -10.55
C VAL A 199 -8.50 -11.70 -11.21
N CYS A 200 -7.67 -12.65 -11.69
CA CYS A 200 -6.33 -12.41 -12.25
C CYS A 200 -6.26 -11.38 -13.41
N GLY A 201 -7.38 -11.05 -14.05
CA GLY A 201 -7.45 -10.08 -15.16
C GLY A 201 -7.55 -8.61 -14.74
N CYS A 202 -7.72 -8.31 -13.45
CA CYS A 202 -8.13 -6.96 -13.00
C CYS A 202 -7.01 -5.94 -12.82
N GLY A 203 -5.75 -6.27 -13.16
CA GLY A 203 -4.65 -5.31 -13.22
C GLY A 203 -3.27 -5.90 -12.96
N ARG A 204 -2.24 -5.29 -13.58
CA ARG A 204 -0.84 -5.75 -13.49
C ARG A 204 -0.32 -5.76 -12.04
N GLU A 205 -0.76 -4.81 -11.21
CA GLU A 205 -0.33 -4.72 -9.81
C GLU A 205 -0.88 -5.88 -8.97
N LEU A 206 -2.14 -6.26 -9.17
CA LEU A 206 -2.75 -7.42 -8.51
C LEU A 206 -2.07 -8.72 -8.92
N VAL A 207 -1.73 -8.85 -10.22
CA VAL A 207 -0.97 -10.01 -10.74
C VAL A 207 0.40 -10.13 -10.07
N ARG A 208 1.12 -9.01 -9.86
CA ARG A 208 2.38 -9.04 -9.10
C ARG A 208 2.14 -9.44 -7.64
N LYS A 209 1.04 -8.97 -7.04
CA LYS A 209 0.70 -9.25 -5.65
C LYS A 209 0.35 -10.72 -5.41
N LEU A 210 -0.27 -11.39 -6.38
CA LEU A 210 -0.56 -12.84 -6.34
C LEU A 210 0.66 -13.70 -6.03
N GLY A 211 1.84 -13.35 -6.56
CA GLY A 211 3.08 -14.08 -6.24
C GLY A 211 3.48 -13.98 -4.77
N THR A 212 3.11 -12.90 -4.08
CA THR A 212 3.31 -12.74 -2.64
C THR A 212 2.20 -13.43 -1.85
N THR A 213 0.95 -13.31 -2.28
CA THR A 213 -0.18 -14.02 -1.66
C THR A 213 0.02 -15.54 -1.68
N ARG A 214 0.51 -16.11 -2.79
CA ARG A 214 0.86 -17.53 -2.88
C ARG A 214 1.91 -17.93 -1.85
N ARG A 215 2.99 -17.14 -1.72
CA ARG A 215 4.02 -17.39 -0.70
C ARG A 215 3.48 -17.28 0.73
N ASN A 216 2.50 -16.42 0.96
CA ASN A 216 1.82 -16.34 2.26
C ASN A 216 1.04 -17.63 2.55
N VAL A 217 0.31 -18.17 1.57
CA VAL A 217 -0.38 -19.48 1.69
C VAL A 217 0.60 -20.58 2.02
N GLU A 218 1.68 -20.73 1.24
CA GLU A 218 2.71 -21.78 1.44
C GLU A 218 3.29 -21.73 2.87
N LYS A 219 3.52 -20.53 3.41
CA LYS A 219 4.01 -20.35 4.78
C LYS A 219 3.00 -20.78 5.84
N VAL A 220 1.74 -20.33 5.72
CA VAL A 220 0.72 -20.64 6.73
C VAL A 220 0.33 -22.11 6.68
N GLU A 221 0.24 -22.71 5.49
CA GLU A 221 0.00 -24.15 5.32
C GLU A 221 1.13 -24.98 5.92
N GLY A 222 2.39 -24.60 5.67
CA GLY A 222 3.54 -25.26 6.29
C GLY A 222 3.51 -25.18 7.81
N ALA A 223 3.09 -24.04 8.35
CA ALA A 223 2.96 -23.82 9.79
C ALA A 223 1.82 -24.66 10.40
N ALA A 224 0.65 -24.68 9.77
CA ALA A 224 -0.50 -25.49 10.17
C ALA A 224 -0.21 -27.00 10.06
N TYR A 225 0.50 -27.43 9.03
CA TYR A 225 0.95 -28.80 8.86
C TYR A 225 1.90 -29.22 9.98
N ALA A 226 2.93 -28.41 10.27
CA ALA A 226 3.87 -28.68 11.34
C ALA A 226 3.15 -28.81 12.70
N LEU A 227 2.18 -27.94 12.97
CA LEU A 227 1.36 -27.97 14.17
C LEU A 227 0.53 -29.26 14.26
N ARG A 228 -0.12 -29.67 13.16
CA ARG A 228 -0.96 -30.87 13.12
C ARG A 228 -0.15 -32.16 13.32
N VAL A 229 1.02 -32.27 12.69
CA VAL A 229 1.87 -33.47 12.76
C VAL A 229 2.54 -33.61 14.13
N ARG A 230 2.85 -32.49 14.80
CA ARG A 230 3.58 -32.47 16.07
C ARG A 230 2.70 -32.41 17.32
N GLY A 231 1.38 -32.43 17.16
CA GLY A 231 0.45 -32.44 18.30
C GLY A 231 0.47 -31.19 19.18
N GLY A 232 0.91 -30.04 18.65
CA GLY A 232 0.94 -28.77 19.40
C GLY A 232 2.27 -28.42 20.08
N GLU A 233 3.28 -29.29 20.06
CA GLU A 233 4.62 -28.97 20.57
C GLU A 233 5.43 -28.24 19.48
N ALA A 234 5.61 -26.92 19.62
CA ALA A 234 6.31 -26.07 18.65
C ALA A 234 7.84 -26.31 18.70
N PRO A 235 8.54 -26.54 17.57
CA PRO A 235 9.99 -26.69 17.54
C PRO A 235 10.69 -25.33 17.40
N ALA A 236 11.82 -25.18 18.11
CA ALA A 236 12.78 -24.10 17.86
C ALA A 236 13.32 -24.05 16.41
N ALA A 237 13.13 -25.12 15.62
CA ALA A 237 13.58 -25.21 14.24
C ALA A 237 12.76 -24.37 13.23
N LEU A 238 11.52 -23.96 13.55
CA LEU A 238 10.78 -22.98 12.73
C LEU A 238 11.28 -21.53 12.94
N LEU A 239 12.08 -21.29 13.99
CA LEU A 239 12.82 -20.04 14.22
C LEU A 239 14.18 -20.02 13.52
N ALA A 240 14.64 -21.16 12.99
CA ALA A 240 15.87 -21.21 12.21
C ALA A 240 15.60 -20.67 10.81
N ALA A 241 16.41 -19.69 10.42
CA ALA A 241 16.33 -18.98 9.15
C ALA A 241 16.25 -19.92 7.94
N ALA A 242 15.63 -19.43 6.87
CA ALA A 242 15.61 -20.09 5.57
C ALA A 242 17.04 -20.57 5.19
N PRO A 243 17.16 -21.72 4.49
CA PRO A 243 18.47 -22.21 4.07
C PRO A 243 19.19 -21.13 3.25
N GLU A 244 20.50 -21.02 3.50
CA GLU A 244 21.37 -20.04 2.86
C GLU A 244 21.31 -20.16 1.32
N PRO A 245 21.49 -19.06 0.57
CA PRO A 245 21.19 -18.99 -0.87
C PRO A 245 21.94 -19.98 -1.77
N TRP A 246 22.95 -20.67 -1.27
CA TRP A 246 23.78 -21.62 -2.02
C TRP A 246 23.19 -23.03 -2.10
N ASP A 247 22.10 -23.34 -1.37
CA ASP A 247 21.45 -24.66 -1.37
C ASP A 247 20.34 -24.84 -2.43
N VAL A 248 20.19 -23.89 -3.36
CA VAL A 248 19.20 -23.97 -4.46
C VAL A 248 19.92 -24.17 -5.80
N PRO A 249 19.59 -25.21 -6.60
CA PRO A 249 20.14 -25.34 -7.94
C PRO A 249 19.78 -24.10 -8.75
N ALA A 250 20.80 -23.37 -9.20
CA ALA A 250 20.71 -22.07 -9.83
C ALA A 250 19.65 -22.02 -10.94
N ARG A 251 18.50 -21.38 -10.65
CA ARG A 251 17.63 -20.85 -11.70
C ARG A 251 18.08 -19.42 -11.96
N HIS A 252 18.56 -19.18 -13.18
CA HIS A 252 18.95 -17.86 -13.67
C HIS A 252 17.85 -16.83 -13.39
N HIS A 253 18.05 -16.01 -12.36
CA HIS A 253 17.30 -14.78 -12.14
C HIS A 253 18.07 -13.66 -12.82
N HIS A 254 17.44 -13.07 -13.84
CA HIS A 254 17.83 -11.79 -14.40
C HIS A 254 17.52 -10.71 -13.35
N ASP A 255 18.55 -10.13 -12.77
CA ASP A 255 18.45 -8.96 -11.89
C ASP A 255 18.21 -7.72 -12.75
N GLU A 256 16.97 -7.21 -12.74
CA GLU A 256 16.67 -5.84 -13.18
C GLU A 256 16.45 -4.97 -11.93
N ASP A 257 17.53 -4.27 -11.58
CA ASP A 257 17.63 -3.18 -10.62
C ASP A 257 16.91 -1.94 -11.18
N GLU A 258 15.67 -1.68 -10.73
CA GLU A 258 15.00 -0.39 -10.92
C GLU A 258 14.99 0.39 -9.60
N GLY A 259 16.11 1.07 -9.37
CA GLY A 259 16.18 2.19 -8.45
C GLY A 259 15.22 3.31 -8.85
N PHE A 260 14.56 3.89 -7.85
CA PHE A 260 13.78 5.11 -7.96
C PHE A 260 14.58 6.24 -8.61
N TYR A 261 14.07 6.76 -9.72
CA TYR A 261 14.21 8.16 -10.14
C TYR A 261 12.85 8.71 -10.51
#